data_AF-A0A2E4ILY2-F1
#
_entry.id   AF-A0A2E4ILY2-F1
#
_cell.length_a   1.000
_cell.length_b   1.000
_cell.length_c   1.000
_cell.angle_alpha   90.00
_cell.angle_beta   90.00
_cell.angle_gamma   90.00
#
_symmetry.space_group_name_H-M   'P 1'
#
loop_
_entity.id
_entity.type
_entity.pdbx_description
1 polymer ?
#
loop_
_entity_poly.entity_id
_entity_poly.type
_entity_poly.pdbx_seq_one_letter_code
_entity_poly.pdbx_strand_id
1 'polypeptide(L)'
;MSALAECLVAFVFGSVVGLLVQRSRFCNTAALRDAMLFKTFRNTKALLVAMMILTIGFTAFISIGAGNPMRFDVGVNQILGLFLFGTGMVLAGACTVSTWVKAGEGNFGAIWALIFTFVGMFLFSLIWSYIYWPPAPSAMTGELSVERLQFGFSNAETLQEKTGIPAIFFGIIQAAVLYGLYRAIKRREAASAATS
;
A
#
# COMPACT_ATOMS: atom_id res chain seq x y z
N MET A 1 10.08 -25.69 1.69
CA MET A 1 11.34 -25.23 1.07
C MET A 1 12.38 -25.08 2.17
N SER A 2 13.68 -25.12 1.87
CA SER A 2 14.69 -24.80 2.90
C SER A 2 14.69 -23.29 3.15
N ALA A 3 14.89 -22.85 4.40
CA ALA A 3 14.88 -21.42 4.76
C ALA A 3 15.88 -20.59 3.92
N LEU A 4 17.02 -21.20 3.55
CA LEU A 4 18.01 -20.59 2.66
C LEU A 4 17.46 -20.33 1.24
N ALA A 5 16.67 -21.25 0.70
CA ALA A 5 16.05 -21.08 -0.61
C ALA A 5 15.04 -19.93 -0.60
N GLU A 6 14.25 -19.79 0.47
CA GLU A 6 13.30 -18.69 0.63
C GLU A 6 14.01 -17.33 0.73
N CYS A 7 15.08 -17.24 1.51
CA CYS A 7 15.90 -16.04 1.61
C CYS A 7 16.54 -15.65 0.27
N LEU A 8 17.04 -16.61 -0.51
CA LEU A 8 17.62 -16.35 -1.83
C LEU A 8 16.57 -15.86 -2.82
N VAL A 9 15.39 -16.48 -2.85
CA VAL A 9 14.29 -16.04 -3.72
C VAL A 9 13.85 -14.62 -3.33
N ALA A 10 13.71 -14.33 -2.03
CA ALA A 10 13.36 -13.01 -1.55
C ALA A 10 14.42 -11.95 -1.91
N PHE A 11 15.70 -12.30 -1.80
CA PHE A 11 16.80 -11.41 -2.16
C PHE A 11 16.81 -11.09 -3.66
N VAL A 12 16.74 -12.10 -4.53
CA VAL A 12 16.70 -11.92 -5.98
C VAL A 12 15.48 -11.10 -6.38
N PHE A 13 14.31 -11.42 -5.84
CA PHE A 13 13.08 -10.68 -6.09
C PHE A 13 13.20 -9.21 -5.64
N GLY A 14 13.70 -8.97 -4.43
CA GLY A 14 13.93 -7.64 -3.88
C GLY A 14 14.91 -6.80 -4.73
N SER A 15 16.01 -7.41 -5.19
CA SER A 15 16.98 -6.72 -6.06
C SER A 15 16.37 -6.34 -7.41
N VAL A 16 15.61 -7.25 -8.04
CA VAL A 16 14.94 -6.99 -9.32
C VAL A 16 13.90 -5.88 -9.18
N VAL A 17 13.04 -5.96 -8.15
CA VAL A 17 12.03 -4.92 -7.89
C VAL A 17 12.71 -3.58 -7.59
N GLY A 18 13.76 -3.57 -6.77
CA GLY A 18 14.54 -2.36 -6.47
C GLY A 18 15.09 -1.68 -7.73
N LEU A 19 15.68 -2.44 -8.64
CA LEU A 19 16.21 -1.95 -9.91
C LEU A 19 15.10 -1.37 -10.81
N LEU A 20 13.95 -2.04 -10.89
CA LEU A 20 12.79 -1.56 -11.66
C LEU A 20 12.24 -0.24 -11.10
N VAL A 21 12.12 -0.13 -9.77
CA VAL A 21 11.64 1.09 -9.10
C VAL A 21 12.64 2.24 -9.26
N GLN A 22 13.94 1.95 -9.19
CA GLN A 22 15.00 2.93 -9.43
C GLN A 22 14.92 3.52 -10.84
N ARG A 23 14.80 2.66 -11.87
CA ARG A 23 14.70 3.10 -13.26
C ARG A 23 13.40 3.85 -13.57
N SER A 24 12.30 3.45 -12.95
CA SER A 24 10.99 4.08 -13.17
C SER A 24 10.77 5.37 -12.37
N ARG A 25 11.65 5.69 -11.40
CA ARG A 25 11.48 6.81 -10.44
C ARG A 25 10.07 6.85 -9.85
N PHE A 26 9.55 5.66 -9.52
CA PHE A 26 8.16 5.51 -9.14
C PHE A 26 7.91 6.03 -7.72
N CYS A 27 7.03 7.02 -7.60
CA CYS A 27 6.58 7.55 -6.31
C CYS A 27 5.06 7.68 -6.34
N ASN A 28 4.39 6.93 -5.47
CA ASN A 28 2.92 6.90 -5.39
C ASN A 28 2.34 8.30 -5.09
N THR A 29 2.95 9.02 -4.14
CA THR A 29 2.56 10.39 -3.80
C THR A 29 2.75 11.36 -4.95
N ALA A 30 3.86 11.24 -5.71
CA ALA A 30 4.07 12.05 -6.91
C ALA A 30 3.05 11.72 -8.00
N ALA A 31 2.70 10.45 -8.19
CA ALA A 31 1.69 10.03 -9.16
C ALA A 31 0.31 10.66 -8.89
N LEU A 32 -0.07 10.84 -7.62
CA LEU A 32 -1.30 11.52 -7.22
C LEU A 32 -1.19 13.05 -7.35
N ARG A 33 -0.08 13.64 -6.88
CA ARG A 33 0.18 15.08 -7.00
C ARG A 33 0.19 15.53 -8.46
N ASP A 34 0.87 14.78 -9.32
CA ASP A 34 1.06 15.13 -10.73
C ASP A 34 -0.26 15.02 -11.51
N ALA A 35 -1.14 14.08 -11.14
CA ALA A 35 -2.50 13.99 -11.66
C ALA A 35 -3.37 15.19 -11.28
N MET A 36 -3.28 15.64 -10.01
CA MET A 36 -4.11 16.73 -9.49
C MET A 36 -3.63 18.10 -9.95
N LEU A 37 -2.32 18.36 -9.88
CA LEU A 37 -1.76 19.69 -10.08
C LEU A 37 -1.36 19.95 -11.54
N PHE A 38 -0.69 18.99 -12.18
CA PHE A 38 -0.14 19.15 -13.53
C PHE A 38 -0.98 18.49 -14.62
N LYS A 39 -2.06 17.77 -14.25
CA LYS A 39 -2.89 16.97 -15.16
C LYS A 39 -2.07 16.02 -16.05
N THR A 40 -0.91 15.58 -15.57
CA THR A 40 -0.07 14.58 -16.25
C THR A 40 -0.32 13.22 -15.62
N PHE A 41 -0.77 12.27 -16.45
CA PHE A 41 -1.24 10.98 -15.96
C PHE A 41 -0.25 9.84 -16.21
N ARG A 42 1.00 10.12 -16.57
CA ARG A 42 1.97 9.05 -16.90
C ARG A 42 2.24 8.13 -15.71
N ASN A 43 2.56 8.70 -14.55
CA ASN A 43 2.83 7.94 -13.33
C ASN A 43 1.54 7.36 -12.73
N THR A 44 0.43 8.09 -12.84
CA THR A 44 -0.89 7.67 -12.36
C THR A 44 -1.43 6.46 -13.12
N LYS A 45 -1.23 6.41 -14.45
CA LYS A 45 -1.59 5.24 -15.27
C LYS A 45 -0.79 4.00 -14.86
N ALA A 46 0.52 4.15 -14.62
CA ALA A 46 1.36 3.05 -14.15
C ALA A 46 0.91 2.54 -12.77
N LEU A 47 0.56 3.45 -11.85
CA LEU A 47 0.00 3.11 -10.55
C LEU A 47 -1.31 2.32 -10.66
N LEU A 48 -2.26 2.80 -11.47
CA LEU A 48 -3.55 2.12 -11.65
C LEU A 48 -3.36 0.71 -12.23
N VAL A 49 -2.47 0.54 -13.21
CA VAL A 49 -2.15 -0.78 -13.78
C VAL A 49 -1.51 -1.69 -12.74
N ALA A 50 -0.54 -1.20 -11.97
CA ALA A 50 0.05 -1.98 -10.89
C ALA A 50 -1.03 -2.42 -9.88
N MET A 51 -1.89 -1.51 -9.43
CA MET A 51 -2.99 -1.84 -8.52
C MET A 51 -3.93 -2.91 -9.09
N MET A 52 -4.27 -2.84 -10.38
CA MET A 52 -5.08 -3.89 -11.04
C MET A 52 -4.38 -5.25 -11.02
N ILE A 53 -3.10 -5.31 -11.41
CA ILE A 53 -2.32 -6.55 -11.43
C ILE A 53 -2.20 -7.15 -10.03
N LEU A 54 -1.87 -6.33 -9.03
CA LEU A 54 -1.75 -6.78 -7.65
C LEU A 54 -3.08 -7.28 -7.08
N THR A 55 -4.18 -6.59 -7.37
CA THR A 55 -5.52 -6.99 -6.91
C THR A 55 -5.91 -8.35 -7.49
N ILE A 56 -5.73 -8.55 -8.79
CA ILE A 56 -6.05 -9.82 -9.47
C ILE A 56 -5.11 -10.93 -9.01
N GLY A 57 -3.80 -10.65 -8.93
CA GLY A 57 -2.81 -11.62 -8.47
C GLY A 57 -3.09 -12.10 -7.05
N PHE A 58 -3.33 -11.18 -6.12
CA PHE A 58 -3.58 -11.53 -4.71
C PHE A 58 -4.88 -12.32 -4.53
N THR A 59 -5.95 -11.94 -5.24
CA THR A 59 -7.23 -12.65 -5.18
C THR A 59 -7.17 -14.04 -5.80
N ALA A 60 -6.35 -14.23 -6.85
CA ALA A 60 -6.06 -15.54 -7.42
C ALA A 60 -5.21 -16.42 -6.47
N PHE A 61 -4.23 -15.84 -5.77
CA PHE A 61 -3.44 -16.59 -4.77
C PHE A 61 -4.30 -17.04 -3.58
N ILE A 62 -5.26 -16.21 -3.14
CA ILE A 62 -6.23 -16.58 -2.10
C ILE A 62 -7.13 -17.73 -2.58
N SER A 63 -7.63 -17.69 -3.82
CA SER A 63 -8.52 -18.75 -4.31
C SER A 63 -7.83 -20.10 -4.52
N ILE A 64 -6.52 -20.11 -4.77
CA ILE A 64 -5.70 -21.32 -4.89
C ILE A 64 -5.27 -21.86 -3.50
N GLY A 65 -5.55 -21.14 -2.41
CA GLY A 65 -5.20 -21.55 -1.04
C GLY A 65 -3.72 -21.37 -0.69
N ALA A 66 -2.95 -20.67 -1.53
CA ALA A 66 -1.52 -20.41 -1.32
C ALA A 66 -1.25 -19.00 -0.75
N GLY A 67 -2.28 -18.16 -0.63
CA GLY A 67 -2.17 -16.86 0.03
C GLY A 67 -2.21 -17.04 1.55
N ASN A 68 -1.23 -16.45 2.27
CA ASN A 68 -1.32 -16.19 3.70
C ASN A 68 -1.69 -14.69 3.89
N PRO A 69 -2.96 -14.31 3.72
CA PRO A 69 -3.40 -12.94 3.98
C PRO A 69 -3.18 -12.59 5.46
N MET A 70 -2.54 -11.46 5.69
CA MET A 70 -2.40 -10.93 7.05
C MET A 70 -3.74 -10.36 7.52
N ARG A 71 -4.22 -10.83 8.69
CA ARG A 71 -5.44 -10.33 9.32
C ARG A 71 -5.10 -9.08 10.14
N PHE A 72 -5.46 -7.91 9.62
CA PHE A 72 -5.50 -6.69 10.41
C PHE A 72 -6.94 -6.33 10.75
N ASP A 73 -7.16 -5.47 11.74
CA ASP A 73 -8.46 -4.88 12.01
C ASP A 73 -8.38 -3.38 11.70
N VAL A 74 -9.22 -2.91 10.77
CA VAL A 74 -9.33 -1.48 10.46
C VAL A 74 -10.10 -0.78 11.57
N GLY A 75 -9.62 0.38 12.00
CA GLY A 75 -10.25 1.20 13.03
C GLY A 75 -9.94 2.67 12.87
N VAL A 76 -10.42 3.51 13.78
CA VAL A 76 -10.13 4.96 13.79
C VAL A 76 -8.63 5.23 13.94
N ASN A 77 -7.92 4.33 14.63
CA ASN A 77 -6.46 4.36 14.75
C ASN A 77 -5.77 4.33 13.37
N GLN A 78 -6.35 3.61 12.40
CA GLN A 78 -5.83 3.53 11.04
C GLN A 78 -6.00 4.87 10.33
N ILE A 79 -7.14 5.54 10.47
CA ILE A 79 -7.39 6.85 9.85
C ILE A 79 -6.40 7.89 10.40
N LEU A 80 -6.21 7.91 11.72
CA LEU A 80 -5.26 8.81 12.36
C LEU A 80 -3.82 8.50 11.93
N GLY A 81 -3.46 7.22 11.85
CA GLY A 81 -2.16 6.76 11.37
C GLY A 81 -1.90 7.14 9.91
N LEU A 82 -2.87 6.97 9.01
CA LEU A 82 -2.78 7.39 7.61
C LEU A 82 -2.57 8.89 7.47
N PHE A 83 -3.25 9.69 8.30
CA PHE A 83 -3.07 11.14 8.28
C PHE A 83 -1.67 11.55 8.75
N LEU A 84 -1.19 11.00 9.88
CA LEU A 84 0.15 11.27 10.40
C LEU A 84 1.26 10.77 9.46
N PHE A 85 1.06 9.62 8.85
CA PHE A 85 1.98 9.05 7.87
C PHE A 85 2.02 9.90 6.58
N GLY A 86 0.85 10.39 6.14
CA GLY A 86 0.72 11.30 5.01
C GLY A 86 1.47 12.61 5.23
N THR A 87 1.27 13.25 6.38
CA THR A 87 2.00 14.48 6.73
C THR A 87 3.51 14.24 6.83
N GLY A 88 3.92 13.11 7.42
CA GLY A 88 5.32 12.69 7.45
C GLY A 88 5.94 12.52 6.06
N MET A 89 5.23 11.92 5.11
CA MET A 89 5.70 11.78 3.72
C MET A 89 5.91 13.13 3.01
N VAL A 90 5.08 14.14 3.31
CA VAL A 90 5.25 15.49 2.77
C VAL A 90 6.49 16.16 3.36
N LEU A 91 6.68 16.06 4.67
CA LEU A 91 7.86 16.62 5.37
C LEU A 91 9.18 15.95 4.94
N ALA A 92 9.15 14.64 4.70
CA ALA A 92 10.31 13.88 4.21
C ALA A 92 10.59 14.09 2.70
N GLY A 93 9.64 14.65 1.95
CA GLY A 93 9.79 14.89 0.51
C GLY A 93 9.85 13.62 -0.36
N ALA A 94 9.40 12.49 0.18
CA ALA A 94 9.47 11.17 -0.48
C ALA A 94 8.46 10.19 0.16
N CYS A 95 7.88 9.29 -0.64
CA CYS A 95 7.16 8.14 -0.09
C CYS A 95 8.14 7.05 0.34
N THR A 96 7.73 6.15 1.22
CA THR A 96 8.60 5.10 1.79
C THR A 96 9.30 4.27 0.72
N VAL A 97 8.61 3.89 -0.36
CA VAL A 97 9.25 3.12 -1.46
C VAL A 97 10.37 3.93 -2.12
N SER A 98 10.13 5.23 -2.33
CA SER A 98 11.13 6.11 -2.93
C SER A 98 12.27 6.50 -1.99
N THR A 99 12.07 6.49 -0.66
CA THR A 99 13.17 6.73 0.29
C THR A 99 14.17 5.58 0.27
N TRP A 100 13.72 4.32 0.17
CA TRP A 100 14.59 3.16 0.00
C TRP A 100 15.47 3.27 -1.26
N VAL A 101 14.86 3.63 -2.38
CA VAL A 101 15.59 3.78 -3.65
C VAL A 101 16.56 4.95 -3.61
N LYS A 102 16.12 6.12 -3.13
CA LYS A 102 16.99 7.30 -3.00
C LYS A 102 18.14 7.08 -2.01
N ALA A 103 17.91 6.31 -0.94
CA ALA A 103 18.96 5.90 -0.03
C ALA A 103 20.00 5.01 -0.74
N GLY A 104 19.55 4.08 -1.59
CA GLY A 104 20.42 3.28 -2.46
C GLY A 104 21.16 4.09 -3.53
N GLU A 105 20.61 5.22 -3.98
CA GLU A 105 21.29 6.19 -4.87
C GLU A 105 22.31 7.08 -4.14
N GLY A 106 22.42 6.98 -2.81
CA GLY A 106 23.36 7.78 -2.02
C GLY A 106 22.82 9.16 -1.59
N ASN A 107 21.50 9.38 -1.65
CA ASN A 107 20.91 10.62 -1.15
C ASN A 107 20.91 10.63 0.40
N PHE A 108 21.82 11.41 0.99
CA PHE A 108 21.93 11.56 2.45
C PHE A 108 20.62 12.00 3.12
N GLY A 109 19.82 12.86 2.48
CA GLY A 109 18.52 13.27 3.01
C GLY A 109 17.54 12.09 3.12
N ALA A 110 17.54 11.19 2.14
CA ALA A 110 16.70 10.00 2.15
C ALA A 110 17.16 8.96 3.19
N ILE A 111 18.47 8.85 3.43
CA ILE A 111 19.04 7.99 4.48
C ILE A 111 18.54 8.46 5.86
N TRP A 112 18.62 9.77 6.13
CA TRP A 112 18.10 10.32 7.39
C TRP A 112 16.59 10.09 7.53
N ALA A 113 15.81 10.35 6.49
CA ALA A 113 14.36 10.08 6.50
C ALA A 113 14.05 8.62 6.81
N LEU A 114 14.83 7.68 6.27
CA LEU A 114 14.68 6.24 6.48
C LEU A 114 15.02 5.85 7.93
N ILE A 115 16.12 6.38 8.49
CA ILE A 115 16.48 6.18 9.91
C ILE A 115 15.37 6.69 10.83
N PHE A 116 14.91 7.94 10.64
CA PHE A 116 13.85 8.51 11.47
C PHE A 116 12.51 7.79 11.32
N THR A 117 12.24 7.17 10.16
CA THR A 117 11.06 6.32 9.98
C THR A 117 11.12 5.10 10.89
N PHE A 118 12.27 4.40 10.96
CA PHE A 118 12.44 3.26 11.86
C PHE A 118 12.43 3.66 13.33
N VAL A 119 13.14 4.74 13.67
CA VAL A 119 13.15 5.28 15.04
C VAL A 119 11.74 5.66 15.48
N GLY A 120 10.99 6.38 14.65
CA GLY A 120 9.61 6.75 14.92
C GLY A 120 8.68 5.55 15.07
N MET A 121 8.81 4.53 14.20
CA MET A 121 8.01 3.31 14.30
C MET A 121 8.30 2.53 15.58
N PHE A 122 9.57 2.46 15.99
CA PHE A 122 9.99 1.79 17.22
C PHE A 122 9.52 2.55 18.48
N LEU A 123 9.73 3.86 18.54
CA LEU A 123 9.26 4.72 19.64
C LEU A 123 7.74 4.68 19.78
N PHE A 124 7.01 4.78 18.66
CA PHE A 124 5.55 4.70 18.68
C PHE A 124 5.09 3.35 19.21
N SER A 125 5.72 2.25 18.78
CA SER A 125 5.42 0.90 19.28
C SER A 125 5.62 0.79 20.80
N LEU A 126 6.72 1.33 21.33
CA LEU A 126 7.02 1.33 22.77
C LEU A 126 6.03 2.20 23.56
N ILE A 127 5.75 3.41 23.08
CA ILE A 127 4.82 4.35 23.73
C ILE A 127 3.41 3.76 23.75
N TRP A 128 2.97 3.19 22.63
CA TRP A 128 1.65 2.58 22.53
C TRP A 128 1.53 1.36 23.45
N SER A 129 2.59 0.54 23.54
CA SER A 129 2.66 -0.57 24.50
C SER A 129 2.66 -0.12 25.96
N TYR A 130 3.15 1.09 26.28
CA TYR A 130 3.16 1.63 27.63
C TYR A 130 1.84 2.29 28.03
N ILE A 131 1.18 2.99 27.10
CA ILE A 131 -0.03 3.77 27.35
C ILE A 131 -1.31 2.95 27.20
N TYR A 132 -1.39 2.07 26.19
CA TYR A 132 -2.62 1.36 25.84
C TYR A 132 -2.43 -0.16 26.03
N TRP A 133 -2.78 -0.64 27.21
CA TRP A 133 -2.89 -2.07 27.52
C TRP A 133 -4.36 -2.47 27.33
N PRO A 134 -4.70 -3.28 26.31
CA PRO A 134 -4.04 -4.56 26.04
C PRO A 134 -3.26 -4.60 24.69
N PRO A 135 -2.24 -5.48 24.55
CA PRO A 135 -1.34 -5.52 23.39
C PRO A 135 -2.09 -5.78 22.07
N ALA A 136 -1.53 -5.35 20.94
CA ALA A 136 -2.16 -5.45 19.61
C ALA A 136 -2.81 -6.82 19.27
N PRO A 137 -2.27 -8.00 19.70
CA PRO A 137 -2.91 -9.29 19.48
C PRO A 137 -4.28 -9.43 20.16
N SER A 138 -4.49 -8.79 21.31
CA SER A 138 -5.75 -8.80 22.06
C SER A 138 -6.75 -7.73 21.64
N ALA A 139 -6.34 -6.77 20.79
CA ALA A 139 -7.26 -5.86 20.11
C ALA A 139 -7.76 -6.43 18.78
N MET A 140 -6.96 -7.28 18.10
CA MET A 140 -7.28 -7.91 16.81
C MET A 140 -8.23 -9.10 16.96
N THR A 141 -9.45 -8.84 17.43
CA THR A 141 -10.47 -9.87 17.73
C THR A 141 -11.43 -10.11 16.57
N GLY A 142 -11.40 -9.31 15.50
CA GLY A 142 -12.32 -9.46 14.35
C GLY A 142 -13.78 -9.08 14.66
N GLU A 143 -14.04 -8.60 15.87
CA GLU A 143 -15.37 -8.17 16.34
C GLU A 143 -15.52 -6.65 16.27
N LEU A 144 -16.76 -6.20 16.10
CA LEU A 144 -17.09 -4.77 16.09
C LEU A 144 -17.04 -4.24 17.53
N SER A 145 -15.88 -3.76 17.96
CA SER A 145 -15.70 -3.22 19.31
C SER A 145 -15.66 -1.70 19.26
N VAL A 146 -16.78 -1.07 19.62
CA VAL A 146 -16.94 0.40 19.75
C VAL A 146 -15.93 0.97 20.75
N GLU A 147 -15.52 0.16 21.73
CA GLU A 147 -14.58 0.49 22.80
C GLU A 147 -13.12 0.57 22.30
N ARG A 148 -12.77 -0.19 21.25
CA ARG A 148 -11.43 -0.19 20.63
C ARG A 148 -11.38 0.61 19.33
N LEU A 149 -12.51 1.24 18.96
CA LEU A 149 -12.69 1.99 17.70
C LEU A 149 -12.27 1.16 16.46
N GLN A 150 -12.47 -0.15 16.49
CA GLN A 150 -12.14 -1.07 15.40
C GLN A 150 -13.42 -1.54 14.70
N PHE A 151 -13.46 -1.33 13.39
CA PHE A 151 -14.55 -1.72 12.50
C PHE A 151 -14.45 -3.16 12.02
N GLY A 152 -13.36 -3.90 12.28
CA GLY A 152 -13.30 -5.35 12.06
C GLY A 152 -13.36 -5.85 10.60
N PHE A 153 -13.22 -4.96 9.62
CA PHE A 153 -13.34 -5.25 8.17
C PHE A 153 -12.08 -4.86 7.39
N SER A 154 -10.96 -5.57 7.56
CA SER A 154 -9.70 -5.14 6.95
C SER A 154 -9.38 -5.72 5.57
N ASN A 155 -9.90 -6.91 5.23
CA ASN A 155 -9.37 -7.67 4.09
C ASN A 155 -10.51 -8.33 3.29
N ALA A 156 -10.27 -8.60 2.00
CA ALA A 156 -11.24 -9.32 1.16
C ALA A 156 -11.61 -10.70 1.71
N GLU A 157 -10.68 -11.36 2.42
CA GLU A 157 -10.92 -12.63 3.11
C GLU A 157 -11.82 -12.48 4.36
N THR A 158 -11.62 -11.44 5.18
CA THR A 158 -12.51 -11.20 6.34
C THR A 158 -13.90 -10.73 5.90
N LEU A 159 -13.98 -10.04 4.76
CA LEU A 159 -15.25 -9.80 4.08
C LEU A 159 -15.86 -11.09 3.54
N GLN A 160 -15.09 -11.98 2.93
CA GLN A 160 -15.56 -13.28 2.44
C GLN A 160 -16.08 -14.16 3.59
N GLU A 161 -15.40 -14.20 4.74
CA GLU A 161 -15.83 -14.94 5.94
C GLU A 161 -17.17 -14.42 6.48
N LYS A 162 -17.41 -13.10 6.47
CA LYS A 162 -18.65 -12.50 7.00
C LYS A 162 -19.80 -12.42 5.99
N THR A 163 -19.52 -12.31 4.69
CA THR A 163 -20.54 -12.11 3.64
C THR A 163 -20.80 -13.36 2.79
N GLY A 164 -19.95 -14.39 2.87
CA GLY A 164 -20.06 -15.61 2.07
C GLY A 164 -19.74 -15.43 0.57
N ILE A 165 -19.31 -14.24 0.16
CA ILE A 165 -19.01 -13.91 -1.24
C ILE A 165 -17.54 -14.25 -1.53
N PRO A 166 -17.21 -15.00 -2.60
CA PRO A 166 -15.83 -15.36 -2.92
C PRO A 166 -14.96 -14.11 -3.18
N ALA A 167 -13.74 -14.08 -2.63
CA ALA A 167 -12.79 -12.95 -2.74
C ALA A 167 -12.52 -12.51 -4.18
N ILE A 168 -12.67 -13.43 -5.15
CA ILE A 168 -12.57 -13.16 -6.58
C ILE A 168 -13.58 -12.08 -7.01
N PHE A 169 -14.79 -12.08 -6.45
CA PHE A 169 -15.82 -11.10 -6.79
C PHE A 169 -15.41 -9.67 -6.39
N PHE A 170 -14.87 -9.51 -5.17
CA PHE A 170 -14.34 -8.23 -4.71
C PHE A 170 -13.13 -7.78 -5.55
N GLY A 171 -12.25 -8.73 -5.91
CA GLY A 171 -11.12 -8.47 -6.82
C GLY A 171 -11.56 -7.96 -8.19
N ILE A 172 -12.56 -8.60 -8.79
CA ILE A 172 -13.11 -8.22 -10.10
C ILE A 172 -13.78 -6.85 -10.03
N ILE A 173 -14.57 -6.55 -8.98
CA ILE A 173 -15.20 -5.24 -8.81
C ILE A 173 -14.13 -4.15 -8.69
N GLN A 174 -13.14 -4.35 -7.83
CA GLN A 174 -12.06 -3.38 -7.66
C GLN A 174 -11.27 -3.18 -8.96
N ALA A 175 -10.96 -4.25 -9.69
CA ALA A 175 -10.32 -4.15 -11.01
C ALA A 175 -11.19 -3.41 -12.03
N ALA A 176 -12.50 -3.64 -12.04
CA ALA A 176 -13.44 -2.96 -12.93
C ALA A 176 -13.52 -1.45 -12.63
N VAL A 177 -13.53 -1.06 -11.35
CA VAL A 177 -13.49 0.35 -10.91
C VAL A 177 -12.17 1.01 -11.34
N LEU A 178 -11.03 0.35 -11.12
CA LEU A 178 -9.72 0.86 -11.52
C LEU A 178 -9.61 1.00 -13.05
N TYR A 179 -10.13 0.04 -13.80
CA TYR A 179 -10.23 0.11 -15.26
C TYR A 179 -11.16 1.25 -15.71
N GLY A 180 -12.25 1.46 -14.97
CA GLY A 180 -13.16 2.61 -15.07
C GLY A 180 -12.47 3.96 -14.95
N LEU A 181 -11.56 4.11 -13.98
CA LEU A 181 -10.73 5.29 -13.84
C LEU A 181 -9.71 5.42 -14.98
N TYR A 182 -9.04 4.32 -15.32
CA TYR A 182 -8.03 4.30 -16.37
C TYR A 182 -8.59 4.75 -17.74
N ARG A 183 -9.76 4.22 -18.14
CA ARG A 183 -10.42 4.62 -19.39
C ARG A 183 -10.91 6.07 -19.35
N ALA A 184 -11.36 6.58 -18.20
CA ALA A 184 -11.78 7.97 -18.04
C ALA A 184 -10.61 8.93 -18.23
N ILE A 185 -9.44 8.60 -17.67
CA ILE A 185 -8.20 9.36 -17.87
C ILE A 185 -7.80 9.36 -19.34
N LYS A 186 -7.79 8.19 -19.99
CA LYS A 186 -7.43 8.07 -21.41
C LYS A 186 -8.39 8.86 -22.32
N ARG A 187 -9.69 8.86 -22.01
CA ARG A 187 -10.68 9.67 -22.74
C ARG A 187 -10.44 11.16 -22.57
N ARG A 188 -10.07 11.62 -21.37
CA ARG A 188 -9.73 13.03 -21.12
C ARG A 188 -8.48 13.45 -21.90
N GLU A 189 -7.42 12.63 -21.90
CA GLU A 189 -6.21 12.90 -22.70
C GLU A 189 -6.54 12.98 -24.20
N ALA A 190 -7.37 12.06 -24.73
CA ALA A 190 -7.77 12.08 -26.13
C ALA A 190 -8.61 13.31 -26.51
N ALA A 191 -9.53 13.75 -25.64
CA ALA A 191 -10.32 14.95 -25.87
C ALA A 191 -9.47 16.24 -25.82
N SER A 192 -8.52 16.32 -24.90
CA SER A 192 -7.57 17.44 -24.82
C SER A 192 -6.66 17.51 -26.06
N ALA A 193 -6.23 16.37 -26.60
CA ALA A 193 -5.43 16.31 -27.82
C ALA A 193 -6.22 16.65 -29.10
N ALA A 194 -7.54 16.52 -29.09
CA ALA A 194 -8.41 16.90 -30.21
C ALA A 194 -8.76 18.40 -30.23
N THR A 195 -8.47 19.13 -29.15
CA THR A 195 -8.78 20.57 -29.00
C THR A 195 -7.54 21.45 -29.21
N SER A 196 -6.34 20.85 -29.27
CA SER A 196 -5.05 21.48 -29.58
C SER A 196 -4.68 21.29 -31.04
#